data_AF-A0A3B0X1M9-F1
#
_entry.id   AF-A0A3B0X1M9-F1
#
_cell.length_a   1.000
_cell.length_b   1.000
_cell.length_c   1.000
_cell.angle_alpha   90.00
_cell.angle_beta   90.00
_cell.angle_gamma   90.00
#
_symmetry.space_group_name_H-M   'P 1'
#
loop_
_entity.id
_entity.type
_entity.pdbx_description
1 polymer ?
#
loop_
_entity_poly.entity_id
_entity_poly.type
_entity_poly.pdbx_seq_one_letter_code
_entity_poly.pdbx_strand_id
1 'polypeptide(L)'
;MLLRTVNNINRSESGETWLTDSQLEQLYNDFIDFDNWEANEFIAINQFRLDTPGGVKEFIIPDVVLFVNGLSMVVIECKEASGYASDPMEKLKHGVEYMA
;
A
#
# COMPACT_ATOMS: atom_id res chain seq x y z
N MET A 1 -4.45 -6.99 6.52
CA MET A 1 -4.41 -6.66 5.08
C MET A 1 -3.02 -6.88 4.53
N LEU A 2 -1.99 -6.23 5.08
CA LEU A 2 -0.57 -6.39 4.67
C LEU A 2 -0.06 -7.84 4.67
N LEU A 3 -0.13 -8.56 5.80
CA LEU A 3 0.35 -9.95 5.88
C LEU A 3 -0.33 -10.88 4.86
N ARG A 4 -1.59 -10.63 4.51
CA ARG A 4 -2.29 -11.42 3.47
C ARG A 4 -1.74 -11.11 2.08
N THR A 5 -1.51 -9.84 1.77
CA THR A 5 -0.91 -9.42 0.50
C THR A 5 0.51 -9.97 0.36
N VAL A 6 1.34 -9.85 1.39
CA VAL A 6 2.71 -10.40 1.37
C VAL A 6 2.67 -11.93 1.21
N ASN A 7 1.76 -12.62 1.91
CA ASN A 7 1.56 -14.06 1.71
C ASN A 7 1.10 -14.43 0.30
N ASN A 8 0.31 -13.58 -0.36
CA ASN A 8 -0.16 -13.84 -1.72
C ASN A 8 0.96 -13.67 -2.75
N ILE A 9 1.79 -12.61 -2.62
CA ILE A 9 2.98 -12.46 -3.49
C ILE A 9 4.04 -13.53 -3.20
N ASN A 10 4.01 -14.12 -2.00
CA ASN A 10 4.91 -15.21 -1.61
C ASN A 10 4.65 -16.53 -2.37
N ARG A 11 3.59 -16.59 -3.19
CA ARG A 11 3.17 -17.78 -3.93
C ARG A 11 3.41 -17.59 -5.43
N SER A 12 3.94 -18.62 -6.07
CA SER A 12 4.03 -18.72 -7.52
C SER A 12 2.65 -18.96 -8.16
N GLU A 13 2.58 -18.87 -9.49
CA GLU A 13 1.39 -19.26 -10.26
C GLU A 13 0.99 -20.73 -10.05
N SER A 14 1.96 -21.61 -9.75
CA SER A 14 1.71 -23.02 -9.38
C SER A 14 1.31 -23.22 -7.92
N GLY A 15 1.30 -22.15 -7.10
CA GLY A 15 0.91 -22.17 -5.69
C GLY A 15 2.05 -22.52 -4.72
N GLU A 16 3.26 -22.72 -5.21
CA GLU A 16 4.46 -22.98 -4.41
C GLU A 16 4.98 -21.70 -3.75
N THR A 17 5.50 -21.80 -2.53
CA THR A 17 6.03 -20.64 -1.80
C THR A 17 7.52 -20.48 -2.01
N TRP A 18 8.00 -19.26 -2.30
CA TRP A 18 9.44 -18.98 -2.44
C TRP A 18 10.15 -18.75 -1.10
N LEU A 19 9.40 -18.52 -0.02
CA LEU A 19 9.86 -18.35 1.37
C LEU A 19 8.97 -19.24 2.24
N THR A 20 9.59 -19.90 3.21
CA THR A 20 8.87 -20.62 4.27
C THR A 20 8.16 -19.63 5.20
N ASP A 21 7.17 -20.10 5.97
CA ASP A 21 6.46 -19.28 6.96
C ASP A 21 7.43 -18.60 7.94
N SER A 22 8.48 -19.31 8.36
CA SER A 22 9.51 -18.76 9.26
C SER A 22 10.37 -17.68 8.58
N GLN A 23 10.74 -17.87 7.31
CA GLN A 23 11.47 -16.84 6.56
C GLN A 23 10.60 -15.60 6.30
N LEU A 24 9.30 -15.80 6.10
CA LEU A 24 8.35 -14.71 5.92
C LEU A 24 8.14 -13.91 7.22
N GLU A 25 8.04 -14.61 8.35
CA GLU A 25 7.97 -13.98 9.68
C GLU A 25 9.24 -13.21 10.01
N GLN A 26 10.41 -13.77 9.69
CA GLN A 26 11.68 -13.08 9.87
C GLN A 26 11.78 -11.83 8.98
N LEU A 27 11.41 -11.94 7.70
CA LEU A 27 11.36 -10.79 6.80
C LEU A 27 10.42 -9.69 7.33
N TYR A 28 9.28 -10.03 7.91
CA TYR A 28 8.34 -9.06 8.48
C TYR A 28 8.95 -8.30 9.66
N ASN A 29 9.65 -9.01 10.55
CA ASN A 29 10.32 -8.39 11.71
C ASN A 29 11.51 -7.52 11.30
N ASP A 30 12.21 -7.89 10.23
CA ASP A 30 13.36 -7.13 9.72
C ASP A 30 12.92 -5.90 8.90
N PHE A 31 11.65 -5.86 8.43
CA PHE A 31 11.20 -4.81 7.54
C PHE A 31 10.93 -3.47 8.23
N ILE A 32 10.54 -3.50 9.50
CA ILE A 32 10.25 -2.29 10.28
C ILE A 32 10.84 -2.48 11.66
N ASP A 33 11.76 -1.59 12.04
CA ASP A 33 12.26 -1.53 13.41
C ASP A 33 11.22 -0.82 14.28
N PHE A 34 10.36 -1.61 14.94
CA PHE A 34 9.32 -1.10 15.83
C PHE A 34 9.86 -0.63 17.19
N ASP A 35 11.06 -1.06 17.56
CA ASP A 35 11.70 -0.70 18.83
C ASP A 35 12.48 0.61 18.70
N ASN A 36 13.10 0.85 17.55
CA ASN A 36 13.82 2.09 17.23
C ASN A 36 13.33 2.70 15.90
N TRP A 37 12.29 3.53 16.01
CA TRP A 37 11.65 4.17 14.85
C TRP A 37 12.60 4.96 13.96
N GLU A 38 13.62 5.62 14.54
CA GLU A 38 14.61 6.43 13.79
C GLU A 38 15.55 5.59 12.91
N ALA A 39 15.62 4.27 13.13
CA ALA A 39 16.38 3.37 12.26
C ALA A 39 15.69 3.10 10.91
N ASN A 40 14.42 3.48 10.76
CA ASN A 40 13.67 3.30 9.52
C ASN A 40 13.82 4.53 8.60
N GLU A 41 13.85 4.28 7.30
CA GLU A 41 13.76 5.31 6.27
C GLU A 41 12.28 5.60 5.95
N PHE A 42 11.89 6.87 6.04
CA PHE A 42 10.55 7.35 5.71
C PHE A 42 10.60 8.29 4.51
N ILE A 43 9.88 7.94 3.45
CA ILE A 43 9.77 8.77 2.24
C ILE A 43 8.30 9.05 1.97
N ALA A 44 7.91 10.31 2.09
CA ALA A 44 6.59 10.77 1.69
C ALA A 44 6.67 11.42 0.30
N ILE A 45 5.87 10.93 -0.65
CA ILE A 45 5.81 11.45 -2.02
C ILE A 45 4.43 12.05 -2.27
N ASN A 46 4.41 13.31 -2.71
CA ASN A 46 3.19 14.02 -3.11
C ASN A 46 2.83 13.69 -4.57
N GLN A 47 1.55 13.50 -4.86
CA GLN A 47 1.01 13.18 -6.19
C GLN A 47 1.74 12.00 -6.85
N PHE A 48 1.75 10.86 -6.16
CA PHE A 48 2.51 9.69 -6.61
C PHE A 48 1.77 8.96 -7.74
N ARG A 49 2.30 9.02 -8.97
CA ARG A 49 1.69 8.29 -10.08
C ARG A 49 1.94 6.78 -9.95
N LEU A 50 0.85 6.01 -9.95
CA LEU A 50 0.88 4.55 -9.99
C LEU A 50 0.11 4.08 -11.22
N ASP A 51 0.82 3.47 -12.17
CA ASP A 51 0.18 2.83 -13.32
C ASP A 51 -0.53 1.54 -12.87
N THR A 52 -1.70 1.28 -13.44
CA THR A 52 -2.59 0.16 -13.07
C THR A 52 -2.93 -0.69 -14.29
N PRO A 53 -1.95 -1.47 -14.81
CA PRO A 53 -2.16 -2.28 -16.01
C PRO A 53 -3.27 -3.31 -15.79
N GLY A 54 -4.23 -3.35 -16.71
CA GLY A 54 -5.40 -4.24 -16.60
C GLY A 54 -6.48 -3.78 -15.62
N GLY A 55 -6.28 -2.66 -14.92
CA GLY A 55 -7.30 -2.02 -14.09
C GLY A 55 -8.28 -1.18 -14.91
N VAL A 56 -9.30 -0.63 -14.23
CA VAL A 56 -10.33 0.21 -14.87
C VAL A 56 -9.76 1.54 -15.38
N LYS A 57 -8.71 2.03 -14.74
CA LYS A 57 -7.93 3.21 -15.17
C LYS A 57 -6.53 2.77 -15.56
N GLU A 58 -5.90 3.52 -16.45
CA GLU A 58 -4.49 3.29 -16.82
C GLU A 58 -3.52 3.63 -15.68
N PHE A 59 -3.88 4.61 -14.85
CA PHE A 59 -3.12 4.98 -13.66
C PHE A 59 -4.02 5.70 -12.64
N ILE A 60 -3.51 5.79 -11.41
CA ILE A 60 -4.01 6.67 -10.36
C ILE A 60 -2.91 7.60 -9.85
N ILE A 61 -3.31 8.65 -9.14
CA ILE A 61 -2.40 9.60 -8.51
C ILE A 61 -2.96 9.91 -7.11
N PRO A 62 -2.52 9.20 -6.07
CA PRO A 62 -2.88 9.55 -4.70
C PRO A 62 -2.17 10.83 -4.25
N ASP A 63 -2.80 11.54 -3.31
CA ASP A 63 -2.28 12.83 -2.87
C ASP A 63 -0.94 12.70 -2.12
N VAL A 64 -0.84 11.77 -1.18
CA VAL A 64 0.45 11.43 -0.54
C VAL A 64 0.56 9.93 -0.36
N VAL A 65 1.72 9.37 -0.69
CA VAL A 65 2.09 7.97 -0.38
C VAL A 65 3.30 7.97 0.54
N LEU A 66 3.21 7.26 1.66
CA LEU A 66 4.33 7.04 2.59
C LEU A 66 4.96 5.68 2.33
N PHE A 67 6.25 5.71 2.05
CA PHE A 67 7.11 4.54 2.02
C PHE A 67 7.87 4.41 3.34
N VAL A 68 7.93 3.20 3.88
CA VAL A 68 8.77 2.82 5.02
C VAL A 68 9.73 1.74 4.54
N ASN A 69 11.04 2.01 4.59
CA ASN A 69 12.08 1.12 4.10
C ASN A 69 11.82 0.61 2.66
N GLY A 70 11.24 1.47 1.81
CA GLY A 70 10.91 1.15 0.42
C GLY A 70 9.54 0.48 0.18
N LEU A 71 8.76 0.13 1.21
CA LEU A 71 7.39 -0.36 1.04
C LEU A 71 6.36 0.75 1.18
N SER A 72 5.44 0.87 0.21
CA SER A 72 4.29 1.77 0.33
C SER A 72 3.32 1.26 1.40
N MET A 73 3.26 1.95 2.54
CA MET A 73 2.46 1.52 3.69
C MET A 73 1.19 2.33 3.91
N VAL A 74 1.21 3.61 3.56
CA VAL A 74 0.09 4.53 3.80
C VAL A 74 -0.21 5.33 2.55
N VAL A 75 -1.49 5.45 2.24
CA VAL A 75 -2.02 6.36 1.22
C VAL A 75 -2.91 7.38 1.92
N ILE A 76 -2.65 8.66 1.68
CA ILE A 76 -3.44 9.78 2.20
C ILE A 76 -4.12 10.45 1.01
N GLU A 77 -5.43 10.60 1.12
CA GLU A 77 -6.30 11.26 0.15
C GLU A 77 -6.87 12.51 0.80
N CYS A 78 -6.50 13.67 0.26
CA CYS A 78 -7.01 14.95 0.69
C CYS A 78 -8.32 15.24 -0.05
N LYS A 79 -9.27 15.85 0.66
CA LYS A 79 -10.51 16.37 0.09
C LYS A 79 -10.76 17.74 0.68
N GLU A 80 -11.26 18.65 -0.14
CA GLU A 80 -11.63 19.98 0.34
C GLU A 80 -12.77 19.87 1.35
N ALA A 81 -12.59 20.51 2.51
CA ALA A 81 -13.63 20.60 3.52
C ALA A 81 -14.63 21.70 3.13
N SER A 82 -15.65 21.37 2.33
CA SER A 82 -16.75 22.27 1.99
C SER A 82 -18.09 21.73 2.50
N GLY A 83 -19.06 22.63 2.75
CA GLY A 83 -20.42 22.24 3.16
C GLY A 83 -21.21 21.45 2.11
N TYR A 84 -20.66 21.29 0.90
CA TYR A 84 -21.19 20.48 -0.20
C TYR A 84 -20.27 19.30 -0.55
N ALA A 85 -19.22 19.06 0.24
CA ALA A 85 -18.31 17.95 0.01
C ALA A 85 -19.03 16.62 0.19
N SER A 86 -18.79 15.70 -0.74
CA SER A 86 -19.20 14.29 -0.60
C SER A 86 -18.43 13.65 0.55
N ASP A 87 -19.03 12.65 1.21
CA ASP A 87 -18.36 11.87 2.24
C ASP A 87 -17.02 11.32 1.71
N PRO A 88 -15.88 11.69 2.33
CA PRO A 88 -14.56 11.19 1.92
C PRO A 88 -14.50 9.66 1.82
N MET A 89 -15.25 8.95 2.68
CA MET A 89 -15.26 7.49 2.72
C MET A 89 -16.05 6.85 1.57
N GLU A 90 -17.06 7.52 1.00
CA GLU A 90 -17.79 6.98 -0.16
C GLU A 90 -16.92 6.98 -1.42
N LYS A 91 -16.17 8.05 -1.67
CA LYS A 91 -15.23 8.09 -2.81
C LYS A 91 -14.09 7.08 -2.68
N LEU A 92 -13.64 6.80 -1.46
CA LEU A 92 -12.61 5.79 -1.21
C LEU A 92 -13.10 4.38 -1.57
N LYS A 93 -14.36 4.03 -1.29
CA LYS A 93 -14.93 2.74 -1.70
C LYS A 93 -14.88 2.55 -3.22
N HIS A 94 -15.30 3.59 -3.95
CA HIS A 94 -15.18 3.59 -5.41
C HIS A 94 -13.72 3.52 -5.87
N GLY A 95 -12.82 4.29 -5.25
CA GLY A 95 -11.39 4.28 -5.57
C GLY A 95 -10.75 2.89 -5.40
N VAL A 96 -11.10 2.14 -4.35
CA VAL A 96 -10.58 0.79 -4.12
C VAL A 96 -11.22 -0.24 -5.06
N GLU A 97 -12.51 -0.12 -5.37
CA GLU A 97 -13.20 -0.99 -6.35
C GLU A 97 -12.70 -0.80 -7.78
N TYR A 98 -12.24 0.39 -8.17
CA TYR A 98 -11.66 0.65 -9.51
C TYR A 98 -10.23 0.14 -9.68
N MET A 99 -9.60 -0.32 -8.61
CA MET A 99 -8.20 -0.80 -8.57
C MET A 99 -8.10 -2.33 -8.59
N ALA A 100 -9.24 -3.03 -8.56
CA ALA A 100 -9.35 -4.50 -8.57
C ALA A 100 -9.93 -5.01 -9.89
#